data_AF-A0A8S1CZN5-F1
#
_entry.id   AF-A0A8S1CZN5-F1
#
_cell.length_a   1.000
_cell.length_b   1.000
_cell.length_c   1.000
_cell.angle_alpha   90.00
_cell.angle_beta   90.00
_cell.angle_gamma   90.00
#
_symmetry.space_group_name_H-M   'P 1'
#
loop_
_entity.id
_entity.type
_entity.pdbx_description
1 polymer ?
#
loop_
_entity_poly.entity_id
_entity_poly.type
_entity_poly.pdbx_seq_one_letter_code
_entity_poly.pdbx_strand_id
1 'polypeptide(L)'
;MDSYSALWRSVWKLNIGLACVFMGEKAGTPCKKVKSQISQLERVERAGMLFLDDSRMKNFTSCFKEKKFLHFFFTRLRLNTTDRYHPDFPFISPCGRERNFVRCDDQPFVYTHVLGDPEHKQILSYGHAGDLLTVPFQPDHIFVHPVSGRVYHPAPEKVGGIGLVRSQLAIET
;
A
#
# COMPACT_ATOMS: atom_id res chain seq x y z
N MET A 1 1.03 10.66 33.90
CA MET A 1 1.40 11.41 32.68
C MET A 1 0.88 10.58 31.53
N ASP A 2 -0.45 10.63 31.38
CA ASP A 2 -1.24 9.67 30.62
C ASP A 2 -2.10 10.47 29.66
N SER A 3 -1.74 10.50 28.37
CA SER A 3 -2.64 11.03 27.34
C SER A 3 -2.39 10.55 25.90
N TYR A 4 -1.35 9.77 25.61
CA TYR A 4 -1.04 9.37 24.21
C TYR A 4 -1.33 7.90 23.87
N SER A 5 -1.67 7.06 24.86
CA SER A 5 -1.97 5.63 24.65
C SER A 5 -3.43 5.33 24.23
N ALA A 6 -4.32 6.33 24.27
CA ALA A 6 -5.75 6.17 24.00
C ALA A 6 -6.16 6.40 22.53
N LEU A 7 -5.38 7.18 21.77
CA LEU A 7 -5.72 7.53 20.38
C LEU A 7 -5.45 6.39 19.38
N TRP A 8 -4.43 5.56 19.61
CA TRP A 8 -4.08 4.47 18.71
C TRP A 8 -4.94 3.20 18.88
N ARG A 9 -5.54 2.98 20.06
CA ARG A 9 -6.46 1.85 20.31
C ARG A 9 -7.86 2.07 19.74
N SER A 10 -8.23 3.32 19.48
CA SER A 10 -9.58 3.68 19.01
C SER A 10 -9.77 3.47 17.50
N VAL A 11 -8.68 3.45 16.72
CA VAL A 11 -8.74 3.24 15.26
C VAL A 11 -8.83 1.75 14.91
N TRP A 12 -8.42 0.84 15.80
CA TRP A 12 -8.38 -0.61 15.53
C TRP A 12 -9.65 -1.38 15.92
N LYS A 13 -10.56 -0.78 16.70
CA LYS A 13 -11.76 -1.46 17.22
C LYS A 13 -13.05 -1.24 16.42
N LEU A 14 -13.04 -0.48 15.32
CA LEU A 14 -14.27 -0.08 14.64
C LEU A 14 -14.59 -0.80 13.31
N ASN A 15 -13.82 -1.82 12.91
CA ASN A 15 -14.02 -2.47 11.60
C ASN A 15 -14.18 -3.99 11.62
N ILE A 16 -14.60 -4.57 12.75
CA ILE A 16 -14.91 -6.00 12.81
C ILE A 16 -16.22 -6.20 13.56
N GLY A 17 -17.33 -6.18 12.83
CA GLY A 17 -18.63 -6.62 13.34
C GLY A 17 -19.84 -5.96 12.69
N LEU A 18 -20.30 -6.50 11.56
CA LEU A 18 -21.67 -7.00 11.41
C LEU A 18 -21.85 -7.54 9.98
N ALA A 19 -22.01 -8.86 9.88
CA ALA A 19 -22.63 -9.51 8.73
C ALA A 19 -24.06 -9.91 9.12
N CYS A 20 -24.93 -9.95 8.10
CA CYS A 20 -26.33 -10.43 8.07
C CYS A 20 -27.42 -9.49 8.62
N VAL A 21 -28.23 -8.90 7.71
CA VAL A 21 -29.69 -9.15 7.58
C VAL A 21 -30.17 -8.89 6.12
N PHE A 22 -30.68 -9.97 5.51
CA PHE A 22 -31.74 -10.16 4.49
C PHE A 22 -32.31 -9.06 3.55
N MET A 23 -32.38 -9.48 2.26
CA MET A 23 -33.44 -9.38 1.22
C MET A 23 -34.17 -8.06 0.89
N GLY A 24 -34.19 -7.74 -0.42
CA GLY A 24 -35.22 -6.92 -1.06
C GLY A 24 -34.84 -6.42 -2.47
N GLU A 25 -35.43 -7.00 -3.51
CA GLU A 25 -35.37 -6.51 -4.90
C GLU A 25 -35.89 -5.06 -5.04
N LYS A 26 -35.31 -4.25 -5.96
CA LYS A 26 -35.93 -3.80 -7.24
C LYS A 26 -35.29 -2.53 -7.83
N ALA A 27 -35.32 -2.53 -9.17
CA ALA A 27 -35.47 -1.40 -10.10
C ALA A 27 -34.28 -0.45 -10.35
N GLY A 28 -33.58 -0.74 -11.46
CA GLY A 28 -33.36 0.19 -12.58
C GLY A 28 -33.00 1.64 -12.29
N THR A 29 -31.70 1.92 -12.20
CA THR A 29 -31.16 3.28 -12.33
C THR A 29 -30.38 3.38 -13.65
N PRO A 30 -30.56 4.43 -14.48
CA PRO A 30 -29.94 4.51 -15.80
C PRO A 30 -28.42 4.46 -15.68
N CYS A 31 -27.80 3.49 -16.34
CA CYS A 31 -26.35 3.38 -16.47
C CYS A 31 -25.84 4.60 -17.23
N LYS A 32 -25.38 5.62 -16.50
CA LYS A 32 -24.72 6.79 -17.07
C LYS A 32 -23.56 6.29 -17.92
N LYS A 33 -23.58 6.57 -19.23
CA LYS A 33 -22.49 6.26 -20.18
C LYS A 33 -21.15 6.70 -19.58
N VAL A 34 -20.40 5.74 -19.06
CA VAL A 34 -19.09 5.94 -18.45
C VAL A 34 -18.13 6.24 -19.59
N LYS A 35 -17.59 7.46 -19.64
CA LYS A 35 -16.39 7.76 -20.45
C LYS A 35 -15.37 6.66 -20.14
N SER A 36 -14.93 5.90 -21.14
CA SER A 36 -14.11 4.69 -20.98
C SER A 36 -12.87 5.00 -20.15
N GLN A 37 -12.94 4.76 -18.84
CA GLN A 37 -11.83 4.94 -17.94
C GLN A 37 -11.03 3.64 -17.96
N ILE A 38 -9.83 3.70 -18.55
CA ILE A 38 -8.93 2.57 -18.60
C ILE A 38 -8.56 2.20 -17.15
N SER A 39 -8.79 0.95 -16.79
CA SER A 39 -8.53 0.42 -15.44
C SER A 39 -7.53 -0.71 -15.57
N GLN A 40 -6.46 -0.67 -14.79
CA GLN A 40 -5.45 -1.73 -14.69
C GLN A 40 -5.49 -2.33 -13.30
N LEU A 41 -5.18 -3.61 -13.19
CA LEU A 41 -5.07 -4.33 -11.93
C LEU A 41 -3.59 -4.61 -11.65
N GLU A 42 -3.13 -4.27 -10.46
CA GLU A 42 -1.74 -4.38 -10.05
C GLU A 42 -1.61 -4.99 -8.66
N ARG A 43 -0.45 -5.59 -8.39
CA ARG A 43 -0.10 -6.20 -7.11
C ARG A 43 1.25 -5.72 -6.61
N VAL A 44 1.30 -5.33 -5.34
CA VAL A 44 2.55 -5.09 -4.60
C VAL A 44 2.92 -6.35 -3.82
N GLU A 45 4.09 -6.90 -4.11
CA GLU A 45 4.63 -8.03 -3.38
C GLU A 45 5.21 -7.63 -2.02
N ARG A 46 5.39 -8.62 -1.15
CA ARG A 46 6.11 -8.44 0.13
C ARG A 46 7.52 -7.86 -0.02
N ALA A 47 8.17 -8.06 -1.17
CA ALA A 47 9.48 -7.46 -1.46
C ALA A 47 9.40 -5.98 -1.86
N GLY A 48 8.20 -5.40 -2.01
CA GLY A 48 7.97 -4.03 -2.46
C GLY A 48 7.94 -3.85 -3.98
N MET A 49 8.04 -4.93 -4.74
CA MET A 49 8.00 -4.91 -6.20
C MET A 49 6.56 -4.80 -6.71
N LEU A 50 6.35 -4.03 -7.78
CA LEU A 50 5.06 -3.80 -8.41
C LEU A 50 4.90 -4.65 -9.67
N PHE A 51 3.78 -5.36 -9.78
CA PHE A 51 3.45 -6.23 -10.91
C PHE A 51 2.05 -5.98 -11.46
N LEU A 52 1.82 -6.28 -12.73
CA LEU A 52 0.47 -6.42 -13.28
C LEU A 52 -0.19 -7.69 -12.73
N ASP A 53 -1.44 -7.58 -12.30
CA ASP A 53 -2.17 -8.67 -11.64
C ASP A 53 -2.74 -9.69 -12.62
N ASP A 54 -3.14 -9.25 -13.83
CA ASP A 54 -3.62 -10.13 -14.89
C ASP A 54 -2.48 -10.47 -15.85
N SER A 55 -1.89 -11.66 -15.69
CA SER A 55 -1.10 -12.28 -16.74
C SER A 55 -1.57 -13.71 -17.00
N ARG A 56 -2.77 -13.87 -17.58
CA ARG A 56 -3.11 -15.10 -18.33
C ARG A 56 -2.36 -15.26 -19.66
N MET A 57 -1.16 -14.69 -19.83
CA MET A 57 -0.30 -14.98 -20.98
C MET A 57 1.13 -15.34 -20.55
N LYS A 58 1.56 -16.48 -21.11
CA LYS A 58 2.87 -17.12 -20.99
C LYS A 58 3.95 -16.18 -21.53
N ASN A 59 5.05 -16.06 -20.78
CA ASN A 59 6.35 -15.44 -21.08
C ASN A 59 6.54 -13.97 -20.66
N PHE A 60 7.55 -13.80 -19.78
CA PHE A 60 8.17 -12.58 -19.22
C PHE A 60 7.44 -11.89 -18.04
N THR A 61 8.18 -11.73 -16.94
CA THR A 61 7.74 -11.17 -15.66
C THR A 61 7.27 -9.73 -15.81
N SER A 62 6.00 -9.45 -15.48
CA SER A 62 5.36 -8.13 -15.53
C SER A 62 5.79 -7.20 -14.37
N CYS A 63 7.07 -7.24 -13.99
CA CYS A 63 7.62 -6.40 -12.93
C CYS A 63 7.97 -5.02 -13.48
N PHE A 64 7.42 -3.96 -12.89
CA PHE A 64 7.85 -2.60 -13.19
C PHE A 64 9.19 -2.30 -12.52
N LYS A 65 10.13 -1.73 -13.28
CA LYS A 65 11.49 -1.39 -12.81
C LYS A 65 11.88 0.06 -13.08
N GLU A 66 11.09 0.79 -13.85
CA GLU A 66 11.41 2.17 -14.21
C GLU A 66 11.20 3.10 -13.01
N LYS A 67 12.29 3.65 -12.46
CA LYS A 67 12.25 4.48 -11.25
C LYS A 67 11.30 5.68 -11.36
N LYS A 68 11.21 6.33 -12.52
CA LYS A 68 10.31 7.47 -12.75
C LYS A 68 8.83 7.06 -12.64
N PHE A 69 8.48 5.92 -13.23
CA PHE A 69 7.14 5.36 -13.13
C PHE A 69 6.83 4.94 -11.69
N LEU A 70 7.74 4.22 -11.02
CA LEU A 70 7.56 3.81 -9.62
C LEU A 70 7.39 5.03 -8.70
N HIS A 71 8.22 6.06 -8.86
CA HIS A 71 8.07 7.32 -8.14
C HIS A 71 6.70 7.97 -8.40
N PHE A 72 6.30 8.08 -9.67
CA PHE A 72 4.98 8.61 -10.05
C PHE A 72 3.85 7.82 -9.37
N PHE A 73 3.96 6.50 -9.38
CA PHE A 73 2.96 5.55 -8.93
C PHE A 73 2.76 5.59 -7.42
N PHE A 74 3.82 5.36 -6.64
CA PHE A 74 3.73 5.29 -5.18
C PHE A 74 3.44 6.66 -4.55
N THR A 75 3.87 7.76 -5.19
CA THR A 75 3.54 9.11 -4.73
C THR A 75 2.03 9.38 -4.76
N ARG A 76 1.30 8.81 -5.73
CA ARG A 76 -0.15 9.01 -5.90
C ARG A 76 -1.01 7.89 -5.32
N LEU A 77 -0.37 6.84 -4.82
CA LEU A 77 -1.06 5.73 -4.19
C LEU A 77 -1.86 6.19 -2.97
N ARG A 78 -3.11 5.73 -2.89
CA ARG A 78 -4.06 6.06 -1.82
C ARG A 78 -5.09 4.96 -1.66
N LEU A 79 -5.86 5.00 -0.57
CA LEU A 79 -7.01 4.11 -0.37
C LEU A 79 -8.01 4.21 -1.52
N ASN A 80 -8.53 3.05 -1.93
CA ASN A 80 -9.59 2.94 -2.91
C ASN A 80 -10.92 3.34 -2.26
N THR A 81 -11.35 4.56 -2.56
CA THR A 81 -12.66 5.10 -2.16
C THR A 81 -13.71 4.92 -3.25
N THR A 82 -13.41 4.12 -4.27
CA THR A 82 -14.36 3.79 -5.34
C THR A 82 -14.97 2.41 -5.07
N ASP A 83 -16.23 2.21 -5.43
CA ASP A 83 -16.91 0.91 -5.29
C ASP A 83 -16.40 -0.15 -6.29
N ARG A 84 -15.34 0.15 -7.06
CA ARG A 84 -14.80 -0.76 -8.08
C ARG A 84 -13.74 -1.67 -7.48
N TYR A 85 -13.85 -2.96 -7.81
CA TYR A 85 -12.91 -4.02 -7.42
C TYR A 85 -12.72 -4.14 -5.90
N HIS A 86 -13.68 -3.64 -5.12
CA HIS A 86 -13.72 -3.78 -3.67
C HIS A 86 -14.30 -5.17 -3.30
N PRO A 87 -13.78 -5.88 -2.28
CA PRO A 87 -12.67 -5.51 -1.39
C PRO A 87 -11.28 -5.91 -1.90
N ASP A 88 -11.20 -6.59 -3.05
CA ASP A 88 -9.97 -7.25 -3.51
C ASP A 88 -8.82 -6.27 -3.81
N PHE A 89 -9.14 -5.04 -4.21
CA PHE A 89 -8.18 -3.97 -4.51
C PHE A 89 -8.41 -2.75 -3.61
N PRO A 90 -7.84 -2.75 -2.40
CA PRO A 90 -8.06 -1.70 -1.38
C PRO A 90 -7.33 -0.40 -1.67
N PHE A 91 -6.43 -0.35 -2.66
CA PHE A 91 -5.69 0.86 -3.02
C PHE A 91 -5.86 1.22 -4.49
N ILE A 92 -5.60 2.49 -4.80
CA ILE A 92 -5.68 3.03 -6.15
C ILE A 92 -4.54 4.04 -6.38
N SER A 93 -3.91 3.97 -7.54
CA SER A 93 -2.97 4.98 -8.01
C SER A 93 -3.44 5.56 -9.36
N PRO A 94 -3.82 6.84 -9.41
CA PRO A 94 -4.22 7.51 -10.65
C PRO A 94 -3.01 7.87 -11.52
N CYS A 95 -3.00 7.37 -12.76
CA CYS A 95 -1.97 7.59 -13.78
C CYS A 95 -2.56 8.30 -15.01
N GLY A 96 -2.79 9.61 -14.89
CA GLY A 96 -3.37 10.41 -15.96
C GLY A 96 -4.84 10.03 -16.22
N ARG A 97 -5.11 9.42 -17.38
CA ARG A 97 -6.46 8.92 -17.74
C ARG A 97 -6.73 7.51 -17.21
N GLU A 98 -5.70 6.80 -16.79
CA GLU A 98 -5.77 5.44 -16.30
C GLU A 98 -5.84 5.42 -14.77
N ARG A 99 -6.51 4.40 -14.22
CA ARG A 99 -6.48 4.12 -12.78
C ARG A 99 -5.97 2.71 -12.55
N ASN A 100 -4.92 2.62 -11.75
CA ASN A 100 -4.36 1.35 -11.32
C ASN A 100 -5.00 1.00 -9.98
N PHE A 101 -5.75 -0.10 -9.95
CA PHE A 101 -6.29 -0.69 -8.75
C PHE A 101 -5.26 -1.67 -8.20
N VAL A 102 -4.95 -1.55 -6.92
CA VAL A 102 -3.77 -2.19 -6.34
C VAL A 102 -4.19 -3.06 -5.15
N ARG A 103 -3.74 -4.31 -5.18
CA ARG A 103 -3.78 -5.22 -4.05
C ARG A 103 -2.38 -5.48 -3.52
N CYS A 104 -2.29 -5.89 -2.25
CA CYS A 104 -1.00 -6.09 -1.59
C CYS A 104 -1.03 -7.38 -0.78
N ASP A 105 0.12 -8.04 -0.66
CA ASP A 105 0.25 -9.23 0.20
C ASP A 105 0.21 -8.86 1.70
N ASP A 106 0.59 -7.64 2.05
CA ASP A 106 0.57 -7.10 3.42
C ASP A 106 0.31 -5.58 3.40
N GLN A 107 1.33 -4.78 3.06
CA GLN A 107 1.23 -3.32 2.97
C GLN A 107 1.65 -2.84 1.58
N PRO A 108 1.04 -1.74 1.07
CA PRO A 108 1.44 -1.13 -0.20
C PRO A 108 2.80 -0.45 -0.12
N PHE A 109 3.19 0.02 1.06
CA PHE A 109 4.49 0.62 1.32
C PHE A 109 5.41 -0.42 1.92
N VAL A 110 6.48 -0.74 1.20
CA VAL A 110 7.53 -1.64 1.68
C VAL A 110 8.86 -0.90 1.63
N TYR A 111 9.50 -0.74 2.79
CA TYR A 111 10.83 -0.17 2.94
C TYR A 111 11.87 -1.23 2.59
N THR A 112 12.72 -0.91 1.61
CA THR A 112 13.61 -1.89 0.97
C THR A 112 15.07 -1.66 1.30
N HIS A 113 15.48 -0.43 1.60
CA HIS A 113 16.86 -0.07 1.93
C HIS A 113 16.88 1.05 2.98
N VAL A 114 17.90 1.04 3.84
CA VAL A 114 18.33 2.20 4.63
C VAL A 114 19.41 2.91 3.80
N LEU A 115 19.28 4.22 3.63
CA LEU A 115 20.27 5.07 2.98
C LEU A 115 20.82 6.07 4.01
N GLY A 116 22.06 6.48 3.81
CA GLY A 116 22.78 7.38 4.72
C GLY A 116 23.69 6.61 5.68
N ASP A 117 24.39 7.38 6.51
CA ASP A 117 25.38 6.88 7.48
C ASP A 117 24.74 6.78 8.88
N PRO A 118 25.05 5.74 9.68
CA PRO A 118 24.67 5.68 11.11
C PRO A 118 25.04 6.93 11.93
N GLU A 119 26.13 7.62 11.60
CA GLU A 119 26.55 8.86 12.28
C GLU A 119 25.75 10.09 11.82
N HIS A 120 24.92 9.94 10.80
CA HIS A 120 24.13 11.00 10.18
C HIS A 120 22.64 10.63 10.10
N LYS A 121 21.84 11.51 9.52
CA LYS A 121 20.40 11.24 9.33
C LYS A 121 20.19 10.13 8.31
N GLN A 122 19.75 8.97 8.79
CA GLN A 122 19.33 7.86 7.95
C GLN A 122 17.92 8.06 7.38
N ILE A 123 17.69 7.53 6.18
CA ILE A 123 16.40 7.55 5.50
C ILE A 123 16.06 6.15 5.01
N LEU A 124 14.77 5.82 4.98
CA LEU A 124 14.26 4.57 4.42
C LEU A 124 13.79 4.79 2.98
N SER A 125 14.31 4.01 2.04
CA SER A 125 13.82 3.96 0.67
C SER A 125 12.69 2.94 0.54
N TYR A 126 11.68 3.24 -0.29
CA TYR A 126 10.55 2.35 -0.56
C TYR A 126 10.23 2.26 -2.06
N GLY A 127 9.46 1.23 -2.43
CA GLY A 127 8.93 1.06 -3.80
C GLY A 127 10.00 0.92 -4.89
N HIS A 128 11.22 0.54 -4.53
CA HIS A 128 12.39 0.34 -5.43
C HIS A 128 12.75 1.54 -6.33
N ALA A 129 12.29 2.75 -6.00
CA ALA A 129 12.66 3.97 -6.73
C ALA A 129 13.94 4.63 -6.19
N GLY A 130 14.61 4.02 -5.21
CA GLY A 130 15.85 4.51 -4.62
C GLY A 130 15.64 5.80 -3.83
N ASP A 131 16.51 6.78 -4.06
CA ASP A 131 16.53 8.11 -3.45
C ASP A 131 15.29 8.96 -3.77
N LEU A 132 14.56 8.64 -4.85
CA LEU A 132 13.33 9.34 -5.23
C LEU A 132 12.16 9.10 -4.25
N LEU A 133 12.12 7.94 -3.61
CA LEU A 133 11.06 7.55 -2.68
C LEU A 133 11.68 7.22 -1.33
N THR A 134 11.82 8.24 -0.49
CA THR A 134 12.43 8.12 0.82
C THR A 134 11.57 8.75 1.92
N VAL A 135 11.75 8.27 3.14
CA VAL A 135 11.20 8.87 4.37
C VAL A 135 12.29 8.92 5.44
N PRO A 136 12.23 9.86 6.40
CA PRO A 136 13.13 9.85 7.54
C PRO A 136 13.01 8.53 8.31
N PHE A 137 14.15 7.94 8.67
CA PHE A 137 14.15 6.76 9.53
C PHE A 137 13.84 7.16 10.97
N GLN A 138 12.84 6.54 11.59
CA GLN A 138 12.41 6.80 12.95
C GLN A 138 12.53 5.52 13.79
N PRO A 139 13.70 5.25 14.38
CA PRO A 139 13.95 4.01 15.11
C PRO A 139 12.99 3.79 16.29
N ASP A 140 12.60 4.88 16.98
CA ASP A 140 11.67 4.85 18.12
C ASP A 140 10.23 4.51 17.74
N HIS A 141 9.90 4.53 16.44
CA HIS A 141 8.56 4.23 15.93
C HIS A 141 8.49 2.90 15.16
N ILE A 142 9.52 2.06 15.29
CA ILE A 142 9.49 0.71 14.72
C ILE A 142 8.59 -0.19 15.57
N PHE A 143 7.73 -0.96 14.88
CA PHE A 143 6.85 -1.92 15.52
C PHE A 143 7.11 -3.33 14.98
N VAL A 144 7.30 -4.30 15.87
CA VAL A 144 7.38 -5.72 15.51
C VAL A 144 6.06 -6.40 15.83
N HIS A 145 5.43 -6.98 14.80
CA HIS A 145 4.19 -7.71 14.99
C HIS A 145 4.46 -9.03 15.73
N PRO A 146 3.82 -9.25 16.90
CA PRO A 146 4.25 -10.30 17.84
C PRO A 146 4.07 -11.72 17.32
N VAL A 147 3.12 -11.94 16.41
CA VAL A 147 2.82 -13.29 15.88
C VAL A 147 3.61 -13.60 14.61
N SER A 148 3.78 -12.60 13.73
CA SER A 148 4.40 -12.82 12.41
C SER A 148 5.89 -12.47 12.38
N GLY A 149 6.40 -11.80 13.41
CA GLY A 149 7.77 -11.26 13.46
C GLY A 149 8.03 -10.16 12.43
N ARG A 150 7.01 -9.68 11.72
CA ARG A 150 7.16 -8.63 10.70
C ARG A 150 7.41 -7.28 11.36
N VAL A 151 8.31 -6.51 10.76
CA VAL A 151 8.70 -5.19 11.24
C VAL A 151 7.97 -4.13 10.42
N TYR A 152 7.45 -3.11 11.07
CA TYR A 152 6.71 -2.02 10.46
C TYR A 152 7.28 -0.67 10.89
N HIS A 153 7.13 0.33 10.02
CA HIS A 153 7.52 1.72 10.26
C HIS A 153 6.39 2.66 9.82
N PRO A 154 6.25 3.86 10.41
CA PRO A 154 5.24 4.82 10.01
C PRO A 154 5.29 5.16 8.53
N ALA A 155 4.13 5.15 7.88
CA ALA A 155 3.94 5.52 6.48
C ALA A 155 2.84 6.60 6.36
N PRO A 156 2.64 7.21 5.18
CA PRO A 156 1.59 8.21 5.00
C PRO A 156 0.18 7.66 5.32
N GLU A 157 -0.64 8.45 6.01
CA GLU A 157 -2.02 8.04 6.39
C GLU A 157 -2.89 7.69 5.18
N LYS A 158 -2.67 8.35 4.04
CA LYS A 158 -3.39 8.10 2.77
C LYS A 158 -3.33 6.65 2.27
N VAL A 159 -2.38 5.85 2.77
CA VAL A 159 -2.20 4.42 2.44
C VAL A 159 -2.34 3.51 3.67
N GLY A 160 -2.91 3.99 4.78
CA GLY A 160 -3.13 3.19 5.99
C GLY A 160 -2.15 3.46 7.14
N GLY A 161 -1.21 4.39 6.99
CA GLY A 161 -0.39 4.91 8.09
C GLY A 161 0.81 4.04 8.51
N ILE A 162 0.91 2.81 8.01
CA ILE A 162 2.01 1.89 8.30
C ILE A 162 2.60 1.30 7.02
N GLY A 163 3.91 1.04 7.04
CA GLY A 163 4.63 0.38 5.96
C GLY A 163 5.42 -0.80 6.49
N LEU A 164 5.55 -1.84 5.67
CA LEU A 164 6.33 -3.04 6.00
C LEU A 164 7.82 -2.76 5.80
N VAL A 165 8.65 -3.14 6.75
CA VAL A 165 10.11 -3.18 6.59
C VAL A 165 10.48 -4.55 6.03
N ARG A 166 11.16 -4.59 4.88
CA ARG A 166 11.56 -5.84 4.23
C ARG A 166 12.44 -6.66 5.18
N SER A 167 12.14 -7.95 5.33
CA SER A 167 12.83 -8.83 6.30
C SER A 167 14.36 -8.86 6.16
N GLN A 168 14.88 -8.71 4.94
CA GLN A 168 16.33 -8.64 4.72
C GLN A 168 16.96 -7.39 5.35
N LEU A 169 16.23 -6.26 5.33
CA LEU A 169 16.67 -5.01 5.96
C LEU A 169 16.61 -5.10 7.50
N ALA A 170 15.73 -5.95 8.04
CA ALA A 170 15.58 -6.14 9.49
C ALA A 170 16.71 -6.97 10.14
N ILE A 171 17.59 -7.57 9.34
CA ILE A 171 18.74 -8.37 9.83
C ILE A 171 20.05 -7.56 9.75
N GLU A 172 20.07 -6.48 8.97
CA GLU A 172 21.27 -5.67 8.69
C GLU A 172 21.46 -4.50 9.68
N THR A 173 20.70 -4.47 10.78
CA THR A 173 20.83 -3.51 11.89
C THR A 173 21.65 -4.08 13.04
#